data_AF-A0A9D1CC43-F1
#
_entry.id   AF-A0A9D1CC43-F1
#
_cell.length_a   1.000
_cell.length_b   1.000
_cell.length_c   1.000
_cell.angle_alpha   90.00
_cell.angle_beta   90.00
_cell.angle_gamma   90.00
#
_symmetry.space_group_name_H-M   'P 1'
#
loop_
_entity.id
_entity.type
_entity.pdbx_description
1 polymer ?
#
loop_
_entity_poly.entity_id
_entity_poly.type
_entity_poly.pdbx_seq_one_letter_code
_entity_poly.pdbx_strand_id
1 'polypeptide(L)' 'MKESKKYSIRTSQEKDTWSAEVIRRASAKKTIVSKTQAGFKTEAEATEWAEKELVLFTAKQSEQNKRRGQKRS' A
#
# COMPACT_ATOMS: atom_id res chain seq x y z
N MET A 1 -1.25 -0.05 13.60
CA MET A 1 -1.06 1.16 12.76
C MET A 1 -2.43 1.83 12.57
N LYS A 2 -2.58 3.16 12.73
CA LYS A 2 -3.87 3.83 12.44
C LYS A 2 -4.06 3.81 10.92
N GLU A 3 -5.04 3.06 10.42
CA GLU A 3 -5.43 3.15 9.00
C GLU A 3 -5.62 4.61 8.63
N SER A 4 -4.73 5.13 7.80
CA SER A 4 -4.81 6.51 7.37
C SER A 4 -5.90 6.57 6.29
N LYS A 5 -6.69 7.66 6.24
CA LYS A 5 -7.84 7.81 5.31
C LYS A 5 -7.50 7.61 3.81
N LYS A 6 -6.21 7.53 3.48
CA LYS A 6 -5.65 7.41 2.15
C LYS A 6 -5.14 6.00 1.80
N TYR A 7 -4.77 5.17 2.78
CA TYR A 7 -4.19 3.85 2.55
C TYR A 7 -4.82 2.82 3.47
N SER A 8 -5.15 1.65 2.92
CA SER A 8 -5.66 0.51 3.66
C SER A 8 -4.95 -0.76 3.16
N ILE A 9 -4.77 -1.72 4.06
CA ILE A 9 -4.16 -3.01 3.77
C ILE A 9 -5.28 -4.03 3.78
N ARG A 10 -5.33 -4.86 2.74
CA ARG A 10 -6.27 -5.97 2.67
C ARG A 10 -5.49 -7.27 2.57
N THR A 11 -5.73 -8.17 3.51
CA THR A 11 -5.26 -9.55 3.45
C THR A 11 -6.39 -10.46 2.98
N SER A 12 -6.05 -11.47 2.18
CA SER A 12 -6.98 -12.52 1.78
C SER A 12 -6.28 -13.87 1.83
N GLN A 13 -6.99 -14.88 2.31
CA GLN A 13 -6.51 -16.25 2.29
C GLN A 13 -6.92 -16.91 0.97
N GLU A 14 -5.95 -17.39 0.21
CA GLU A 14 -6.14 -18.21 -0.98
C GLU A 14 -5.57 -19.61 -0.73
N LYS A 15 -6.48 -20.57 -0.53
CA LYS A 15 -6.16 -21.97 -0.22
C LYS A 15 -5.28 -22.07 1.03
N ASP A 16 -4.01 -22.43 0.87
CA ASP A 16 -3.00 -22.57 1.92
C ASP A 16 -2.04 -21.38 2.01
N THR A 17 -2.31 -20.33 1.24
CA THR A 17 -1.45 -19.14 1.16
C THR A 17 -2.23 -17.88 1.48
N TRP A 18 -1.50 -16.86 1.92
CA TRP A 18 -2.01 -15.53 2.15
C TRP A 18 -1.55 -14.59 1.05
N SER A 19 -2.43 -13.66 0.70
CA SER A 19 -2.15 -12.54 -0.17
C SER A 19 -2.41 -11.24 0.57
N ALA A 20 -1.64 -10.22 0.23
CA ALA A 20 -1.76 -8.88 0.76
C ALA A 20 -1.79 -7.85 -0.35
N GLU A 21 -2.69 -6.89 -0.19
CA GLU A 21 -2.92 -5.79 -1.12
C GLU A 21 -2.79 -4.45 -0.38
N VAL A 22 -1.98 -3.55 -0.94
CA VAL A 22 -1.90 -2.16 -0.49
C VAL A 22 -2.85 -1.33 -1.34
N ILE A 23 -3.97 -0.94 -0.77
CA ILE A 23 -5.02 -0.17 -1.44
C ILE A 23 -4.82 1.30 -1.13
N ARG A 24 -4.80 2.14 -2.17
CA ARG A 24 -4.79 3.60 -2.03
C ARG A 24 -6.10 4.22 -2.48
N ARG A 25 -6.54 5.23 -1.74
CA ARG A 25 -7.61 6.13 -2.17
C ARG A 25 -7.05 7.17 -3.12
N ALA A 26 -7.27 6.97 -4.42
CA ALA A 26 -6.82 7.88 -5.47
C ALA A 26 -7.68 9.15 -5.54
N SER A 27 -8.99 9.01 -5.29
CA SER A 27 -9.92 10.15 -5.15
C SER A 27 -11.04 9.79 -4.16
N ALA A 28 -11.92 10.74 -3.86
CA ALA A 28 -13.04 10.50 -2.94
C ALA A 28 -13.91 9.30 -3.35
N LYS A 29 -14.06 9.05 -4.66
CA LYS A 29 -14.89 7.99 -5.25
C LYS A 29 -14.08 6.81 -5.81
N LYS A 30 -12.75 6.85 -5.77
CA LYS A 30 -11.89 5.85 -6.42
C LYS A 30 -10.80 5.34 -5.49
N THR A 31 -10.84 4.04 -5.22
CA THR A 31 -9.76 3.26 -4.61
C THR A 31 -9.07 2.42 -5.68
N ILE A 32 -7.76 2.25 -5.58
CA ILE A 32 -7.00 1.39 -6.47
C ILE A 32 -6.00 0.55 -5.67
N VAL A 33 -5.75 -0.67 -6.13
CA VAL A 33 -4.66 -1.50 -5.62
C VAL A 33 -3.35 -0.95 -6.17
N SER A 34 -2.41 -0.62 -5.28
CA SER A 34 -1.10 -0.06 -5.65
C SER A 34 0.00 -1.11 -5.66
N LYS A 35 -0.09 -2.07 -4.75
CA LYS A 35 0.81 -3.22 -4.63
C LYS A 35 -0.02 -4.43 -4.24
N THR A 36 0.33 -5.58 -4.80
CA THR A 36 -0.24 -6.87 -4.43
C THR A 36 0.88 -7.88 -4.40
N GLN A 37 0.86 -8.77 -3.41
CA GLN A 37 1.75 -9.91 -3.34
C GLN A 37 1.02 -11.08 -2.69
N ALA A 38 1.28 -12.27 -3.21
CA ALA A 38 0.69 -13.52 -2.75
C ALA A 38 1.80 -14.53 -2.42
N GLY A 39 1.41 -15.64 -1.80
CA GLY A 39 2.31 -16.72 -1.44
C GLY A 39 2.89 -16.61 -0.03
N PHE A 40 2.31 -15.79 0.84
CA PHE A 40 2.67 -15.77 2.26
C PHE A 40 2.15 -17.02 2.96
N LYS A 41 2.87 -17.51 3.98
CA LYS A 41 2.39 -18.67 4.76
C LYS A 41 1.38 -18.24 5.82
N THR A 42 1.52 -17.00 6.31
CA THR A 42 0.68 -16.47 7.39
C THR A 42 0.14 -15.09 7.05
N GLU A 43 -0.99 -14.75 7.65
CA GLU A 43 -1.58 -13.41 7.56
C GLU A 43 -0.64 -12.32 8.11
N ALA A 44 0.11 -12.66 9.17
CA ALA A 44 1.06 -11.75 9.79
C ALA A 44 2.19 -11.36 8.82
N GLU A 45 2.79 -12.33 8.12
CA GLU A 45 3.81 -12.06 7.10
C GLU A 45 3.26 -11.20 5.96
N ALA A 46 2.02 -11.48 5.53
CA ALA A 46 1.36 -10.74 4.47
C ALA A 46 1.11 -9.27 4.88
N THR A 47 0.67 -9.07 6.13
CA THR A 47 0.43 -7.74 6.70
C THR A 47 1.74 -6.98 6.87
N GLU A 48 2.78 -7.62 7.44
CA GLU A 48 4.08 -6.99 7.66
C GLU A 48 4.74 -6.58 6.34
N TRP A 49 4.61 -7.41 5.31
CA TRP A 49 5.04 -7.04 3.96
C TRP A 49 4.30 -5.81 3.44
N ALA A 50 2.98 -5.76 3.59
CA ALA A 50 2.17 -4.63 3.13
C ALA A 50 2.47 -3.34 3.88
N GLU A 51 2.74 -3.42 5.19
CA GLU A 51 3.16 -2.28 6.01
C GLU A 51 4.52 -1.74 5.57
N LYS A 52 5.51 -2.62 5.35
CA LYS A 52 6.83 -2.25 4.83
C LYS A 52 6.71 -1.56 3.47
N GLU A 53 5.93 -2.12 2.56
CA GLU A 53 5.74 -1.52 1.24
C GLU A 53 4.98 -0.20 1.29
N LEU A 54 4.02 -0.05 2.20
CA LEU A 54 3.32 1.21 2.38
C LEU A 54 4.27 2.36 2.78
N VAL A 55 5.23 2.08 3.66
CA VAL A 55 6.24 3.06 4.09
C VAL A 55 7.12 3.47 2.90
N LEU A 56 7.67 2.49 2.16
CA LEU A 56 8.50 2.74 0.98
C LEU A 56 7.74 3.51 -0.11
N PHE A 57 6.49 3.11 -0.37
CA PHE A 57 5.64 3.75 -1.35
C PHE A 57 5.36 5.21 -0.99
N THR A 58 5.05 5.49 0.28
CA THR A 58 4.75 6.85 0.76
C THR A 58 5.98 7.75 0.68
N ALA A 59 7.16 7.24 1.04
CA ALA A 59 8.42 7.97 0.92
C ALA A 59 8.69 8.36 -0.54
N LYS A 60 8.60 7.39 -1.46
CA LYS A 60 8.78 7.63 -2.90
C LYS A 60 7.77 8.63 -3.47
N GLN A 61 6.51 8.55 -3.03
CA GLN A 61 5.47 9.48 -3.46
C GLN A 61 5.74 10.92 -2.96
N SER A 62 6.20 11.06 -1.72
CA SER A 62 6.58 12.35 -1.13
C SER A 62 7.73 13.00 -1.90
N GLU A 63 8.79 12.24 -2.19
CA GLU A 63 9.93 12.71 -2.97
C GLU A 63 9.53 13.16 -4.38
N GLN A 64 8.71 12.36 -5.08
CA GLN A 64 8.19 12.74 -6.39
C GLN A 64 7.36 14.03 -6.35
N ASN A 65 6.54 14.21 -5.30
CA ASN A 65 5.74 15.42 -5.12
C ASN A 65 6.63 16.63 -4.87
N LYS A 66 7.68 16.51 -4.03
CA LYS A 66 8.68 17.56 -3.82
C LYS A 66 9.33 17.98 -5.13
N ARG A 67 9.82 17.01 -5.92
CA ARG A 67 10.46 17.27 -7.22
C ARG A 67 9.52 17.95 -8.21
N ARG A 68 8.23 17.55 -8.25
CA ARG A 68 7.24 18.20 -9.12
C ARG A 68 6.85 19.60 -8.64
N GLY A 69 6.83 19.83 -7.32
CA GLY A 69 6.62 21.16 -6.74
C GLY A 69 7.74 22.13 -7.11
N GLN A 70 9.00 21.68 -7.02
CA GLN A 70 10.16 22.49 -7.42
C GLN A 70 10.13 22.88 -8.91
N LYS A 71 9.66 22.00 -9.80
CA LYS A 71 9.52 22.32 -11.24
C LYS A 71 8.37 23.28 -11.58
N ARG A 72 7.44 23.50 -10.65
CA ARG A 72 6.28 24.38 -10.82
C ARG A 72 6.48 25.75 -10.16
N SER A 73 7.54 25.88 -9.36
CA SER A 73 7.99 27.10 -8.71
C SER A 73 8.94 27.88 -9.59
#